data_AF-E3C832-F1
#
_entry.id   AF-E3C832-F1
#
_cell.length_a   1.000
_cell.length_b   1.000
_cell.length_c   1.000
_cell.angle_alpha   90.00
_cell.angle_beta   90.00
_cell.angle_gamma   90.00
#
_symmetry.space_group_name_H-M   'P 1'
#
loop_
_entity.id
_entity.type
_entity.pdbx_description
1 polymer ?
#
loop_
_entity_poly.entity_id
_entity_poly.type
_entity_poly.pdbx_seq_one_letter_code
_entity_poly.pdbx_strand_id
1 'polypeptide(L)'
;MVVSDDFGQISTNNAANQSHSEGIEDYAKYVYTIHLAKKATPQTEQKTVKRIVHFVADNPAHDQLQASQTQLINYTTSYFTDPDGNLVNAKQLVDKDGNVVKDDAGNPIYIVDSANQTTPLKTWTVLTPATGDGVTVTGNQASYQQVRQDSIDVPTGALAGHWQIERAARDTVDGQQLATKTAPVEAVDNDLPDGTVEHVYLVYTQPQTPETIDPNDAGKVTPATPGSGAGTATSASVAVSPAATQLSAADSQNAHGKYLPQTGRANSRGLLALGLTAFLTAIGLGAVNRKRQD
;
A
#
# COMPACT_ATOMS: atom_id res chain seq x y z
N MET A 1 -26.14 15.12 -42.88
CA MET A 1 -25.00 14.20 -42.99
C MET A 1 -25.14 13.19 -41.86
N VAL A 2 -25.66 11.99 -42.16
CA VAL A 2 -25.83 10.93 -41.16
C VAL A 2 -24.56 10.09 -41.23
N VAL A 3 -23.84 9.98 -40.11
CA VAL A 3 -22.68 9.10 -40.02
C VAL A 3 -23.20 7.66 -39.87
N SER A 4 -22.69 6.78 -40.72
CA SER A 4 -22.99 5.35 -40.67
C SER A 4 -22.13 4.74 -39.58
N ASP A 5 -22.70 4.46 -38.41
CA ASP A 5 -22.02 3.61 -37.43
C ASP A 5 -21.96 2.16 -37.94
N ASP A 6 -20.84 1.52 -37.60
CA ASP A 6 -20.33 0.31 -38.25
C ASP A 6 -21.12 -0.95 -37.81
N PHE A 7 -22.20 -1.25 -38.53
CA PHE A 7 -22.83 -2.56 -38.47
C PHE A 7 -21.92 -3.58 -39.17
N GLY A 8 -21.15 -4.32 -38.35
CA GLY A 8 -20.20 -5.34 -38.80
C GLY A 8 -20.77 -6.28 -39.88
N GLN A 9 -19.91 -6.67 -40.82
CA GLN A 9 -20.33 -7.11 -42.15
C GLN A 9 -21.33 -8.29 -42.15
N ILE A 10 -22.40 -8.11 -42.92
CA ILE A 10 -23.39 -9.16 -43.19
C ILE A 10 -22.78 -10.17 -44.16
N SER A 11 -22.16 -11.24 -43.63
CA SER A 11 -21.73 -12.38 -44.45
C SER A 11 -22.95 -13.18 -44.92
N THR A 12 -23.30 -13.06 -46.20
CA THR A 12 -24.47 -13.71 -46.83
C THR A 12 -24.18 -15.07 -47.45
N ASN A 13 -23.01 -15.67 -47.19
CA ASN A 13 -22.62 -16.97 -47.74
C ASN A 13 -23.13 -18.13 -46.88
N ASN A 14 -24.39 -18.53 -47.05
CA ASN A 14 -24.89 -19.79 -46.54
C ASN A 14 -25.12 -20.82 -47.68
N ALA A 15 -24.08 -21.60 -47.97
CA ALA A 15 -24.13 -22.68 -48.96
C ALA A 15 -25.01 -23.88 -48.56
N ALA A 16 -25.53 -23.92 -47.32
CA ALA A 16 -26.29 -25.06 -46.80
C ALA A 16 -27.77 -25.11 -47.25
N ASN A 17 -28.27 -24.11 -47.99
CA ASN A 17 -29.69 -23.98 -48.33
C ASN A 17 -30.09 -24.58 -49.70
N GLN A 18 -29.37 -25.60 -50.19
CA GLN A 18 -29.61 -26.23 -51.51
C GLN A 18 -30.59 -27.42 -51.50
N SER A 19 -31.51 -27.51 -50.53
CA SER A 19 -32.44 -28.66 -50.43
C SER A 19 -33.91 -28.26 -50.53
N HIS A 20 -34.41 -28.27 -51.78
CA HIS A 20 -35.83 -28.19 -52.19
C HIS A 20 -36.56 -26.85 -51.94
N SER A 21 -37.60 -26.50 -52.71
CA SER A 21 -38.38 -27.34 -53.64
C SER A 21 -38.41 -26.82 -55.09
N GLU A 22 -38.34 -27.73 -56.05
CA GLU A 22 -38.91 -27.48 -57.37
C GLU A 22 -40.44 -27.37 -57.23
N GLY A 23 -40.98 -26.19 -57.53
CA GLY A 23 -42.39 -25.87 -57.44
C GLY A 23 -42.69 -24.65 -58.30
N ILE A 24 -43.57 -24.82 -59.27
CA ILE A 24 -43.92 -23.77 -60.25
C ILE A 24 -44.85 -22.76 -59.57
N GLU A 25 -44.55 -21.47 -59.73
CA GLU A 25 -45.33 -20.33 -59.21
C GLU A 25 -45.51 -20.28 -57.68
N ASP A 26 -44.41 -20.13 -56.93
CA ASP A 26 -44.51 -19.62 -55.57
C ASP A 26 -43.39 -18.61 -55.23
N TYR A 27 -43.78 -17.41 -54.82
CA TYR A 27 -42.83 -16.40 -54.32
C TYR A 27 -42.41 -16.79 -52.91
N ALA A 28 -41.45 -17.72 -52.82
CA ALA A 28 -40.85 -18.17 -51.56
C ALA A 28 -40.33 -16.97 -50.75
N LYS A 29 -41.18 -16.47 -49.84
CA LYS A 29 -40.93 -15.26 -49.07
C LYS A 29 -39.99 -15.60 -47.91
N TYR A 30 -38.69 -15.52 -48.17
CA TYR A 30 -37.65 -15.66 -47.15
C TYR A 30 -37.86 -14.60 -46.06
N VAL A 31 -38.28 -15.05 -44.87
CA VAL A 31 -38.37 -14.21 -43.68
C VAL A 31 -37.11 -14.39 -42.87
N TYR A 32 -36.27 -13.35 -42.83
CA TYR A 32 -35.11 -13.28 -41.96
C TYR A 32 -35.49 -12.56 -40.67
N THR A 33 -35.15 -13.15 -39.52
CA THR A 33 -35.30 -12.51 -38.21
C THR A 33 -33.92 -12.15 -37.67
N ILE A 34 -33.68 -10.86 -37.44
CA ILE A 34 -32.45 -10.36 -36.83
C ILE A 34 -32.71 -10.17 -35.34
N HIS A 35 -32.00 -10.92 -34.51
CA HIS A 35 -32.02 -10.76 -33.06
C HIS A 35 -30.90 -9.79 -32.66
N LEU A 36 -31.26 -8.66 -32.06
CA LEU A 36 -30.33 -7.69 -31.52
C LEU A 36 -30.16 -7.90 -30.01
N ALA A 37 -28.93 -7.76 -29.52
CA ALA A 37 -28.59 -7.82 -28.10
C ALA A 37 -27.82 -6.56 -27.69
N LYS A 38 -28.04 -6.06 -26.46
CA LYS A 38 -27.25 -4.93 -25.94
C LYS A 38 -25.84 -5.43 -25.64
N LYS A 39 -24.83 -4.83 -26.28
CA LYS A 39 -23.40 -5.14 -26.03
C LYS A 39 -23.06 -4.89 -24.57
N ALA A 40 -22.22 -5.74 -23.99
CA ALA A 40 -21.54 -5.50 -22.73
C ALA A 40 -20.03 -5.44 -22.98
N THR A 41 -19.34 -4.48 -22.37
CA THR A 41 -17.91 -4.25 -22.56
C THR A 41 -17.18 -4.57 -21.25
N PRO A 42 -16.19 -5.48 -21.26
CA PRO A 42 -15.39 -5.75 -20.07
C PRO A 42 -14.58 -4.51 -19.69
N GLN A 43 -14.58 -4.20 -18.40
CA GLN A 43 -13.78 -3.16 -17.78
C GLN A 43 -12.84 -3.81 -16.76
N THR A 44 -11.70 -3.18 -16.52
CA THR A 44 -10.81 -3.53 -15.40
C THR A 44 -10.22 -2.25 -14.83
N GLU A 45 -10.31 -2.10 -13.52
CA GLU A 45 -9.71 -1.00 -12.78
C GLU A 45 -8.74 -1.56 -11.74
N GLN A 46 -7.79 -0.72 -11.33
CA GLN A 46 -6.92 -0.95 -10.19
C GLN A 46 -7.01 0.23 -9.23
N LYS A 47 -6.75 -0.01 -7.95
CA LYS A 47 -6.57 1.04 -6.95
C LYS A 47 -5.44 0.69 -5.99
N THR A 48 -4.84 1.73 -5.40
CA THR A 48 -3.73 1.65 -4.46
C THR A 48 -4.13 2.24 -3.12
N VAL A 49 -3.87 1.51 -2.03
CA VAL A 49 -4.02 2.01 -0.66
C VAL A 49 -2.70 1.79 0.07
N LYS A 50 -2.21 2.77 0.83
CA LYS A 50 -0.91 2.70 1.49
C LYS A 50 -0.94 3.24 2.92
N ARG A 51 -0.07 2.68 3.77
CA ARG A 51 0.27 3.21 5.08
C ARG A 51 1.72 3.65 5.10
N ILE A 52 1.97 4.85 5.62
CA ILE A 52 3.31 5.42 5.78
C ILE A 52 3.62 5.49 7.27
N VAL A 53 4.65 4.76 7.68
CA VAL A 53 5.19 4.77 9.05
C VAL A 53 6.38 5.72 9.09
N HIS A 54 6.21 6.83 9.77
CA HIS A 54 7.23 7.87 9.96
C HIS A 54 8.00 7.63 11.26
N PHE A 55 9.28 8.00 11.26
CA PHE A 55 10.17 7.87 12.41
C PHE A 55 10.70 9.26 12.77
N VAL A 56 10.19 9.86 13.84
CA VAL A 56 10.35 11.30 14.12
C VAL A 56 10.83 11.57 15.55
N ALA A 57 11.58 12.64 15.73
CA ALA A 57 11.98 13.14 17.04
C ALA A 57 10.80 13.78 17.78
N ASP A 58 10.76 13.65 19.10
CA ASP A 58 9.84 14.37 19.97
C ASP A 58 10.37 15.80 20.23
N ASN A 59 10.50 16.58 19.16
CA ASN A 59 10.89 17.98 19.20
C ASN A 59 9.84 18.84 18.47
N PRO A 60 9.85 20.19 18.61
CA PRO A 60 8.83 21.05 18.03
C PRO A 60 8.76 21.07 16.49
N ALA A 61 9.75 20.50 15.80
CA ALA A 61 9.77 20.35 14.34
C ALA A 61 9.34 18.94 13.87
N HIS A 62 9.25 17.99 14.80
CA HIS A 62 9.10 16.56 14.57
C HIS A 62 10.11 16.00 13.55
N ASP A 63 11.38 16.38 13.72
CA ASP A 63 12.43 16.08 12.75
C ASP A 63 12.54 14.58 12.42
N GLN A 64 12.67 14.25 11.15
CA GLN A 64 12.72 12.87 10.68
C GLN A 64 14.09 12.21 10.97
N LEU A 65 14.08 11.14 11.76
CA LEU A 65 15.28 10.43 12.22
C LEU A 65 15.79 9.40 11.21
N GLN A 66 14.87 8.77 10.45
CA GLN A 66 15.18 7.87 9.34
C GLN A 66 14.05 7.89 8.30
N ALA A 67 14.32 7.37 7.10
CA ALA A 67 13.34 7.30 6.02
C ALA A 67 12.06 6.55 6.43
N SER A 68 10.89 7.07 6.04
CA SER A 68 9.60 6.46 6.37
C SER A 68 9.41 5.13 5.65
N GLN A 69 8.86 4.14 6.33
CA GLN A 69 8.49 2.86 5.72
C GLN A 69 7.11 2.99 5.06
N THR A 70 6.97 2.54 3.82
CA THR A 70 5.66 2.51 3.13
C THR A 70 5.22 1.06 2.94
N GLN A 71 4.01 0.75 3.39
CA GLN A 71 3.34 -0.54 3.18
C GLN A 71 2.20 -0.29 2.17
N LEU A 72 2.17 -1.03 1.06
CA LEU A 72 1.31 -0.73 -0.10
C LEU A 72 0.50 -1.97 -0.51
N ILE A 73 -0.80 -1.77 -0.69
CA ILE A 73 -1.74 -2.79 -1.15
C ILE A 73 -2.38 -2.30 -2.45
N ASN A 74 -2.28 -3.13 -3.49
CA ASN A 74 -3.01 -2.93 -4.74
C ASN A 74 -4.23 -3.83 -4.77
N TYR A 75 -5.35 -3.27 -5.22
CA TYR A 75 -6.56 -4.00 -5.53
C TYR A 75 -6.87 -3.90 -7.02
N THR A 76 -7.57 -4.90 -7.54
CA THR A 76 -8.12 -4.93 -8.89
C THR A 76 -9.60 -5.30 -8.85
N THR A 77 -10.37 -4.83 -9.83
CA THR A 77 -11.75 -5.25 -10.06
C THR A 77 -11.99 -5.37 -11.55
N SER A 78 -12.70 -6.42 -11.95
CA SER A 78 -13.20 -6.58 -13.32
C SER A 78 -14.72 -6.62 -13.28
N TYR A 79 -15.36 -5.95 -14.24
CA TYR A 79 -16.81 -5.81 -14.33
C TYR A 79 -17.21 -5.54 -15.78
N PHE A 80 -18.51 -5.38 -16.06
CA PHE A 80 -19.01 -5.07 -17.39
C PHE A 80 -19.84 -3.78 -17.39
N THR A 81 -19.73 -3.00 -18.46
CA THR A 81 -20.60 -1.86 -18.73
C THR A 81 -21.39 -2.04 -20.02
N ASP A 82 -22.59 -1.48 -20.06
CA ASP A 82 -23.30 -1.26 -21.32
C ASP A 82 -22.73 -0.04 -22.09
N PRO A 83 -23.17 0.26 -23.33
CA PRO A 83 -22.66 1.39 -24.10
C PRO A 83 -22.98 2.77 -23.50
N ASP A 84 -23.93 2.84 -22.55
CA ASP A 84 -24.30 4.05 -21.83
C ASP A 84 -23.41 4.25 -20.57
N GLY A 85 -22.52 3.29 -20.26
CA GLY A 85 -21.60 3.30 -19.13
C GLY A 85 -22.15 2.68 -17.84
N ASN A 86 -23.36 2.13 -17.85
CA ASN A 86 -23.97 1.54 -16.65
C ASN A 86 -23.37 0.17 -16.35
N LEU A 87 -23.18 -0.14 -15.06
CA LEU A 87 -22.74 -1.45 -14.58
C LEU A 87 -23.81 -2.52 -14.88
N VAL A 88 -23.41 -3.64 -15.49
CA VAL A 88 -24.33 -4.71 -15.94
C VAL A 88 -23.80 -6.11 -15.64
N ASN A 89 -24.72 -7.06 -15.48
CA ASN A 89 -24.40 -8.48 -15.62
C ASN A 89 -24.19 -8.79 -17.11
N ALA A 90 -23.18 -9.58 -17.44
CA ALA A 90 -22.88 -9.95 -18.82
C ALA A 90 -22.68 -11.46 -18.97
N LYS A 91 -22.97 -11.95 -20.18
CA LYS A 91 -22.64 -13.30 -20.62
C LYS A 91 -22.00 -13.26 -22.00
N GLN A 92 -21.28 -14.31 -22.34
CA GLN A 92 -20.75 -14.48 -23.70
C GLN A 92 -21.90 -14.68 -24.68
N LEU A 93 -21.80 -14.05 -25.85
CA LEU A 93 -22.68 -14.34 -26.98
C LEU A 93 -22.30 -15.73 -27.52
N VAL A 94 -23.30 -16.59 -27.71
CA VAL A 94 -23.13 -17.90 -28.32
C VAL A 94 -23.94 -18.00 -29.60
N ASP A 95 -23.46 -18.78 -30.56
CA ASP A 95 -24.19 -19.12 -31.78
C ASP A 95 -25.30 -20.16 -31.51
N LYS A 96 -26.03 -20.54 -32.57
CA LYS A 96 -27.11 -21.53 -32.50
C LYS A 96 -26.67 -22.94 -32.07
N ASP A 97 -25.38 -23.25 -32.16
CA ASP A 97 -24.79 -24.55 -31.81
C ASP A 97 -24.10 -24.50 -30.44
N GLY A 98 -24.12 -23.34 -29.77
CA GLY A 98 -23.56 -23.11 -28.44
C GLY A 98 -22.10 -22.62 -28.43
N ASN A 99 -21.48 -22.35 -29.58
CA ASN A 99 -20.10 -21.87 -29.63
C ASN A 99 -20.02 -20.37 -29.32
N VAL A 100 -18.98 -19.97 -28.59
CA VAL A 100 -18.72 -18.56 -28.24
C VAL A 100 -18.38 -17.76 -29.50
N VAL A 101 -19.20 -16.73 -29.78
CA VAL A 101 -18.97 -15.77 -30.87
C VAL A 101 -17.82 -14.85 -30.48
N LYS A 102 -16.93 -14.58 -31.44
CA LYS A 102 -15.71 -13.79 -31.26
C LYS A 102 -15.69 -12.58 -32.18
N ASP A 103 -14.94 -11.55 -31.77
CA ASP A 103 -14.56 -10.43 -32.64
C ASP A 103 -13.46 -10.81 -33.64
N ASP A 104 -13.11 -9.88 -34.54
CA ASP A 104 -12.07 -10.09 -35.56
C ASP A 104 -10.66 -10.29 -34.97
N ALA A 105 -10.44 -9.93 -33.70
CA ALA A 105 -9.21 -10.19 -32.95
C ALA A 105 -9.24 -11.53 -32.17
N GLY A 106 -10.35 -12.28 -32.24
CA GLY A 106 -10.53 -13.58 -31.60
C GLY A 106 -11.01 -13.55 -30.16
N ASN A 107 -11.37 -12.37 -29.62
CA ASN A 107 -11.87 -12.23 -28.24
C ASN A 107 -13.38 -12.55 -28.17
N PRO A 108 -13.88 -13.19 -27.10
CA PRO A 108 -15.31 -13.38 -26.89
C PRO A 108 -16.11 -12.08 -26.88
N ILE A 109 -17.22 -12.04 -27.61
CA ILE A 109 -18.19 -10.94 -27.54
C ILE A 109 -19.08 -11.14 -26.31
N TYR A 110 -19.25 -10.10 -25.51
CA TYR A 110 -20.14 -10.10 -24.34
C TYR A 110 -21.40 -9.27 -24.62
N ILE A 111 -22.52 -9.73 -24.06
CA ILE A 111 -23.83 -9.08 -24.12
C ILE A 111 -24.42 -8.96 -22.72
N VAL A 112 -25.30 -7.97 -22.51
CA VAL A 112 -26.04 -7.80 -21.25
C VAL A 112 -26.90 -9.03 -21.00
N ASP A 113 -26.77 -9.63 -19.83
CA ASP A 113 -27.61 -10.77 -19.43
C ASP A 113 -28.88 -10.30 -18.72
N SER A 114 -29.86 -9.85 -19.50
CA SER A 114 -31.16 -9.39 -18.98
C SER A 114 -31.97 -10.47 -18.23
N ALA A 115 -31.57 -11.74 -18.31
CA ALA A 115 -32.18 -12.81 -17.52
C ALA A 115 -31.61 -12.87 -16.08
N ASN A 116 -30.38 -12.38 -15.88
CA ASN A 116 -29.77 -12.31 -14.56
C ASN A 116 -30.19 -11.02 -13.84
N GLN A 117 -31.12 -11.17 -12.89
CA GLN A 117 -31.69 -10.07 -12.09
C GLN A 117 -30.90 -9.74 -10.82
N THR A 118 -29.72 -10.33 -10.57
CA THR A 118 -28.88 -9.91 -9.45
C THR A 118 -28.39 -8.47 -9.67
N THR A 119 -28.26 -7.67 -8.62
CA THR A 119 -27.60 -6.36 -8.72
C THR A 119 -26.17 -6.56 -9.24
N PRO A 120 -25.78 -5.90 -10.35
CA PRO A 120 -24.40 -5.92 -10.82
C PRO A 120 -23.47 -5.35 -9.75
N LEU A 121 -22.34 -6.01 -9.49
CA LEU A 121 -21.40 -5.65 -8.42
C LEU A 121 -20.00 -5.39 -8.97
N LYS A 122 -19.32 -4.42 -8.36
CA LYS A 122 -17.91 -4.09 -8.60
C LYS A 122 -17.12 -4.47 -7.35
N THR A 123 -16.57 -5.68 -7.34
CA THR A 123 -15.92 -6.27 -6.16
C THR A 123 -14.41 -6.12 -6.24
N TRP A 124 -13.83 -5.37 -5.29
CA TRP A 124 -12.38 -5.22 -5.19
C TRP A 124 -11.71 -6.48 -4.62
N THR A 125 -10.67 -6.92 -5.33
CA THR A 125 -9.86 -8.09 -4.96
C THR A 125 -8.39 -7.72 -4.81
N VAL A 126 -7.67 -8.36 -3.88
CA VAL A 126 -6.25 -8.05 -3.66
C VAL A 126 -5.44 -8.53 -4.87
N LEU A 127 -4.76 -7.61 -5.55
CA LEU A 127 -3.86 -7.94 -6.64
C LEU A 127 -2.63 -8.65 -6.05
N THR A 128 -2.42 -9.91 -6.47
CA THR A 128 -1.39 -10.79 -5.90
C THR A 128 -0.24 -11.00 -6.89
N PRO A 129 1.04 -10.88 -6.45
CA PRO A 129 1.49 -10.46 -5.12
C PRO A 129 1.15 -8.99 -4.85
N ALA A 130 0.77 -8.68 -3.60
CA ALA A 130 0.67 -7.28 -3.18
C ALA A 130 2.05 -6.63 -3.29
N THR A 131 2.14 -5.50 -3.98
CA THR A 131 3.41 -4.83 -4.29
C THR A 131 3.83 -3.92 -3.14
N GLY A 132 4.33 -4.50 -2.04
CA GLY A 132 4.86 -3.73 -0.92
C GLY A 132 5.45 -4.62 0.18
N ASP A 133 6.58 -4.20 0.74
CA ASP A 133 7.17 -4.86 1.89
C ASP A 133 6.30 -4.67 3.15
N GLY A 134 6.24 -5.70 3.99
CA GLY A 134 5.49 -5.65 5.25
C GLY A 134 3.96 -5.67 5.08
N VAL A 135 3.44 -6.36 4.05
CA VAL A 135 2.01 -6.66 3.89
C VAL A 135 1.78 -8.17 4.01
N THR A 136 0.64 -8.58 4.57
CA THR A 136 0.19 -9.97 4.57
C THR A 136 -1.12 -10.06 3.79
N VAL A 137 -1.24 -11.06 2.91
CA VAL A 137 -2.46 -11.33 2.14
C VAL A 137 -2.95 -12.73 2.48
N THR A 138 -4.24 -12.88 2.74
CA THR A 138 -4.88 -14.18 3.00
C THR A 138 -6.23 -14.23 2.29
N GLY A 139 -6.34 -15.08 1.26
CA GLY A 139 -7.50 -15.07 0.38
C GLY A 139 -7.67 -13.71 -0.28
N ASN A 140 -8.84 -13.09 -0.09
CA ASN A 140 -9.14 -11.77 -0.63
C ASN A 140 -8.93 -10.60 0.37
N GLN A 141 -8.31 -10.85 1.53
CA GLN A 141 -8.06 -9.83 2.55
C GLN A 141 -6.57 -9.51 2.64
N ALA A 142 -6.26 -8.24 2.86
CA ALA A 142 -4.91 -7.75 3.11
C ALA A 142 -4.81 -7.11 4.48
N SER A 143 -3.64 -7.19 5.09
CA SER A 143 -3.30 -6.49 6.32
C SER A 143 -1.89 -5.92 6.27
N TYR A 144 -1.71 -4.73 6.85
CA TYR A 144 -0.39 -4.21 7.14
C TYR A 144 0.24 -5.01 8.27
N GLN A 145 1.50 -5.41 8.13
CA GLN A 145 2.27 -6.02 9.20
C GLN A 145 2.66 -4.98 10.27
N GLN A 146 2.99 -5.44 11.47
CA GLN A 146 3.49 -4.57 12.53
C GLN A 146 4.83 -3.96 12.14
N VAL A 147 5.03 -2.67 12.43
CA VAL A 147 6.35 -2.04 12.42
C VAL A 147 6.73 -1.67 13.84
N ARG A 148 7.79 -2.30 14.35
CA ARG A 148 8.37 -2.06 15.67
C ARG A 148 9.85 -1.73 15.51
N GLN A 149 10.25 -0.62 16.11
CA GLN A 149 11.61 -0.10 16.09
C GLN A 149 11.81 0.58 17.45
N ASP A 150 12.38 -0.14 18.42
CA ASP A 150 12.43 0.36 19.80
C ASP A 150 13.45 1.50 19.96
N SER A 151 14.51 1.50 19.14
CA SER A 151 15.52 2.56 19.12
C SER A 151 16.04 2.85 17.71
N ILE A 152 16.58 4.05 17.53
CA ILE A 152 17.26 4.49 16.31
C ILE A 152 18.59 5.13 16.71
N ASP A 153 19.69 4.71 16.09
CA ASP A 153 20.99 5.35 16.22
C ASP A 153 21.26 6.24 15.00
N VAL A 154 21.29 7.55 15.22
CA VAL A 154 21.64 8.53 14.20
C VAL A 154 23.15 8.82 14.33
N PRO A 155 24.00 8.41 13.37
CA PRO A 155 25.45 8.40 13.58
C PRO A 155 26.11 9.78 13.46
N THR A 156 25.51 10.73 12.73
CA THR A 156 26.08 12.05 12.42
C THR A 156 24.99 13.10 12.18
N GLY A 157 25.36 14.38 12.20
CA GLY A 157 24.46 15.50 11.95
C GLY A 157 23.84 16.12 13.21
N ALA A 158 22.88 17.03 13.04
CA ALA A 158 22.27 17.77 14.14
C ALA A 158 21.41 16.89 15.08
N LEU A 159 20.91 15.76 14.59
CA LEU A 159 20.11 14.78 15.34
C LEU A 159 20.96 13.60 15.84
N ALA A 160 22.29 13.71 15.82
CA ALA A 160 23.18 12.60 16.16
C ALA A 160 22.98 12.12 17.61
N GLY A 161 22.97 10.79 17.77
CA GLY A 161 22.83 10.13 19.06
C GLY A 161 21.86 8.96 19.02
N HIS A 162 21.61 8.43 20.22
CA HIS A 162 20.72 7.29 20.45
C HIS A 162 19.32 7.78 20.81
N TRP A 163 18.31 7.31 20.07
CA TRP A 163 16.91 7.71 20.22
C TRP A 163 16.08 6.50 20.64
N GLN A 164 15.19 6.69 21.61
CA GLN A 164 14.35 5.63 22.20
C GLN A 164 12.87 5.94 21.96
N ILE A 165 12.08 4.90 21.63
CA ILE A 165 10.67 5.08 21.28
C ILE A 165 9.86 5.54 22.50
N GLU A 166 9.17 6.68 22.37
CA GLU A 166 8.35 7.21 23.46
C GLU A 166 6.85 6.98 23.24
N ARG A 167 6.32 7.26 22.06
CA ARG A 167 4.91 7.00 21.72
C ARG A 167 4.74 6.59 20.26
N ALA A 168 3.55 6.12 19.94
CA ALA A 168 3.09 6.03 18.56
C ALA A 168 1.74 6.73 18.41
N ALA A 169 1.48 7.36 17.25
CA ALA A 169 0.25 8.09 16.97
C ALA A 169 -0.24 7.86 15.53
N ARG A 170 -1.54 8.08 15.28
CA ARG A 170 -2.15 8.09 13.94
C ARG A 170 -2.36 9.50 13.41
N ASP A 171 -2.38 9.59 12.08
CA ASP A 171 -2.73 10.76 11.24
C ASP A 171 -1.76 11.94 11.33
N THR A 172 -1.36 12.33 12.54
CA THR A 172 -0.32 13.32 12.82
C THR A 172 0.54 12.87 14.02
N VAL A 173 1.67 13.55 14.26
CA VAL A 173 2.62 13.23 15.34
C VAL A 173 1.98 13.33 16.73
N ASP A 174 1.11 14.32 16.89
CA ASP A 174 0.32 14.59 18.11
C ASP A 174 -1.16 14.22 17.93
N GLY A 175 -1.45 13.31 16.98
CA GLY A 175 -2.78 12.80 16.70
C GLY A 175 -3.23 11.75 17.72
N GLN A 176 -4.10 10.83 17.30
CA GLN A 176 -4.58 9.79 18.21
C GLN A 176 -3.43 8.87 18.64
N GLN A 177 -3.07 8.91 19.93
CA GLN A 177 -2.09 7.99 20.49
C GLN A 177 -2.55 6.53 20.40
N LEU A 178 -1.63 5.66 20.01
CA LEU A 178 -1.83 4.22 19.94
C LEU A 178 -1.53 3.57 21.30
N ALA A 179 -2.27 2.51 21.62
CA ALA A 179 -2.08 1.75 22.87
C ALA A 179 -0.72 1.00 22.96
N THR A 180 0.07 0.98 21.88
CA THR A 180 1.40 0.39 21.84
C THR A 180 2.37 1.34 21.16
N LYS A 181 3.66 1.26 21.50
CA LYS A 181 4.75 2.00 20.85
C LYS A 181 5.14 1.39 19.48
N THR A 182 4.16 0.98 18.66
CA THR A 182 4.36 0.31 17.36
C THR A 182 3.30 0.73 16.35
N ALA A 183 3.60 0.66 15.04
CA ALA A 183 2.56 0.69 14.02
C ALA A 183 1.90 -0.70 14.01
N PRO A 184 0.58 -0.81 14.26
CA PRO A 184 -0.05 -2.09 14.57
C PRO A 184 -0.18 -3.00 13.34
N VAL A 185 -0.47 -4.29 13.58
CA VAL A 185 -1.10 -5.13 12.56
C VAL A 185 -2.51 -4.58 12.32
N GLU A 186 -2.88 -4.41 11.07
CA GLU A 186 -4.12 -3.72 10.70
C GLU A 186 -4.73 -4.34 9.45
N ALA A 187 -5.95 -4.86 9.56
CA ALA A 187 -6.71 -5.32 8.40
C ALA A 187 -7.18 -4.11 7.59
N VAL A 188 -7.00 -4.16 6.28
CA VAL A 188 -7.31 -3.07 5.36
C VAL A 188 -8.61 -3.40 4.65
N ASP A 189 -9.56 -2.46 4.67
CA ASP A 189 -10.84 -2.65 4.01
C ASP A 189 -10.68 -2.57 2.48
N ASN A 190 -11.22 -3.57 1.78
CA ASN A 190 -11.22 -3.66 0.33
C ASN A 190 -12.05 -2.53 -0.32
N ASP A 191 -12.91 -1.82 0.41
CA ASP A 191 -13.75 -0.75 -0.11
C ASP A 191 -13.15 0.66 0.03
N LEU A 192 -11.96 0.81 0.64
CA LEU A 192 -11.27 2.10 0.75
C LEU A 192 -11.05 2.78 -0.63
N PRO A 193 -11.20 4.11 -0.76
CA PRO A 193 -10.97 4.82 -2.01
C PRO A 193 -9.56 4.65 -2.57
N ASP A 194 -9.42 4.77 -3.90
CA ASP A 194 -8.10 4.84 -4.53
C ASP A 194 -7.29 6.05 -4.01
N GLY A 195 -5.98 5.84 -3.86
CA GLY A 195 -5.07 6.84 -3.33
C GLY A 195 -5.16 7.08 -1.82
N THR A 196 -5.95 6.28 -1.08
CA THR A 196 -6.04 6.40 0.40
C THR A 196 -4.66 6.23 1.04
N VAL A 197 -4.32 7.16 1.95
CA VAL A 197 -3.04 7.19 2.67
C VAL A 197 -3.29 7.24 4.16
N GLU A 198 -2.89 6.19 4.86
CA GLU A 198 -2.82 6.18 6.32
C GLU A 198 -1.44 6.64 6.81
N HIS A 199 -1.41 7.39 7.90
CA HIS A 199 -0.18 7.85 8.52
C HIS A 199 -0.07 7.29 9.94
N VAL A 200 1.10 6.71 10.26
CA VAL A 200 1.47 6.35 11.64
C VAL A 200 2.81 6.98 11.95
N TYR A 201 2.94 7.56 13.14
CA TYR A 201 4.16 8.20 13.61
C TYR A 201 4.70 7.40 14.78
N LEU A 202 5.95 6.94 14.66
CA LEU A 202 6.76 6.44 15.77
C LEU A 202 7.62 7.60 16.25
N VAL A 203 7.41 8.01 17.50
CA VAL A 203 7.94 9.27 18.06
C VAL A 203 8.97 8.96 19.13
N TYR A 204 10.18 9.49 18.98
CA TYR A 204 11.35 9.12 19.78
C TYR A 204 11.90 10.28 20.60
N THR A 205 12.30 9.99 21.82
CA THR A 205 13.06 10.92 22.69
C THR A 205 14.52 10.52 22.75
N GLN A 206 15.43 11.49 22.78
CA GLN A 206 16.83 11.24 23.12
C GLN A 206 16.94 11.12 24.65
N PRO A 207 17.43 9.98 25.20
CA PRO A 207 17.62 9.84 26.63
C PRO A 207 18.56 10.94 27.14
N GLN A 208 18.14 11.66 28.17
CA GLN A 208 19.04 12.59 28.84
C GLN A 208 20.15 11.76 29.50
N THR A 209 21.40 11.95 29.07
CA THR A 209 22.54 11.59 29.92
C THR A 209 22.34 12.32 31.25
N PRO A 210 22.26 11.62 32.40
CA PRO A 210 22.15 12.29 33.68
C PRO A 210 23.33 13.25 33.81
N GLU A 211 23.06 14.49 34.23
CA GLU A 211 24.13 15.46 34.47
C GLU A 211 25.15 14.83 35.41
N THR A 212 26.40 14.77 34.96
CA THR A 212 27.51 14.38 35.83
C THR A 212 27.61 15.47 36.89
N ILE A 213 27.06 15.23 38.07
CA ILE A 213 27.23 16.10 39.23
C ILE A 213 28.74 16.30 39.41
N ASP A 214 29.23 17.52 39.18
CA ASP A 214 30.63 17.83 39.44
C ASP A 214 30.84 17.68 40.96
N PRO A 215 31.67 16.74 41.42
CA PRO A 215 31.93 16.56 42.86
C PRO A 215 32.55 17.81 43.51
N ASN A 216 32.98 18.81 42.72
CA ASN A 216 33.51 20.09 43.21
C ASN A 216 32.45 21.18 43.46
N ASP A 217 31.19 21.04 43.00
CA ASP A 217 30.15 22.06 43.26
C ASP A 217 29.45 21.88 44.64
N ALA A 218 29.85 20.86 45.40
CA ALA A 218 29.48 20.65 46.80
C ALA A 218 30.17 21.64 47.75
N GLY A 219 30.11 22.96 47.47
CA GLY A 219 31.10 23.90 48.01
C GLY A 219 30.69 25.37 48.22
N LYS A 220 29.43 25.77 48.07
CA LYS A 220 29.02 27.18 48.31
C LYS A 220 27.83 27.37 49.25
N VAL A 221 27.91 26.77 50.43
CA VAL A 221 27.04 27.12 51.56
C VAL A 221 27.46 28.46 52.18
N THR A 222 26.69 29.50 51.95
CA THR A 222 26.77 30.77 52.68
C THR A 222 26.44 30.50 54.17
N PRO A 223 27.27 30.90 55.15
CA PRO A 223 26.96 30.63 56.56
C PRO A 223 25.71 31.35 57.04
N ALA A 224 24.69 30.61 57.47
CA ALA A 224 23.57 31.16 58.21
C ALA A 224 23.95 31.41 59.68
N THR A 225 23.51 32.54 60.23
CA THR A 225 23.81 32.98 61.60
C THR A 225 23.25 31.97 62.65
N PRO A 226 24.02 31.60 63.69
CA PRO A 226 23.62 30.54 64.62
C PRO A 226 22.60 31.01 65.68
N GLY A 227 21.65 30.14 66.02
CA GLY A 227 20.64 30.39 67.06
C GLY A 227 20.04 29.12 67.69
N SER A 228 20.71 28.60 68.73
CA SER A 228 20.13 27.82 69.85
C SER A 228 19.13 26.67 69.58
N GLY A 229 19.56 25.40 69.71
CA GLY A 229 18.64 24.24 69.86
C GLY A 229 19.35 22.88 69.93
N ALA A 230 19.52 22.34 71.14
CA ALA A 230 20.41 21.22 71.47
C ALA A 230 20.09 19.81 70.91
N GLY A 231 21.15 19.02 70.70
CA GLY A 231 21.17 17.54 70.71
C GLY A 231 20.94 16.85 69.36
N THR A 232 21.67 15.79 68.96
CA THR A 232 22.85 15.13 69.57
C THR A 232 23.67 14.50 68.44
N ALA A 233 25.00 14.63 68.47
CA ALA A 233 25.87 14.07 67.43
C ALA A 233 26.22 12.60 67.69
N THR A 234 26.34 11.80 66.63
CA THR A 234 27.20 10.61 66.60
C THR A 234 27.75 10.46 65.19
N SER A 235 29.08 10.40 65.08
CA SER A 235 29.82 10.46 63.82
C SER A 235 30.52 9.15 63.50
N ALA A 236 30.92 9.02 62.23
CA ALA A 236 31.94 8.10 61.71
C ALA A 236 31.50 6.62 61.57
N SER A 237 32.13 5.80 60.71
CA SER A 237 33.37 6.02 59.94
C SER A 237 33.38 5.23 58.61
N VAL A 238 34.17 5.71 57.64
CA VAL A 238 34.63 4.91 56.48
C VAL A 238 35.51 3.73 56.94
N ALA A 239 35.46 2.60 56.23
CA ALA A 239 36.42 1.50 56.34
C ALA A 239 36.73 0.89 54.96
N VAL A 240 37.99 0.47 54.74
CA VAL A 240 38.52 0.00 53.44
C VAL A 240 39.33 -1.29 53.62
N SER A 241 38.95 -2.37 52.91
CA SER A 241 39.76 -3.58 52.56
C SER A 241 40.26 -4.48 53.72
N PRO A 242 40.92 -5.66 53.52
CA PRO A 242 41.29 -6.40 52.28
C PRO A 242 41.07 -7.96 52.27
N ALA A 243 41.42 -8.62 51.13
CA ALA A 243 41.82 -10.06 50.91
C ALA A 243 40.84 -11.22 51.29
N ALA A 244 40.40 -12.17 50.43
CA ALA A 244 41.06 -13.11 49.48
C ALA A 244 41.80 -14.29 50.18
N THR A 245 41.79 -15.58 49.76
CA THR A 245 41.57 -16.27 48.45
C THR A 245 41.27 -17.79 48.63
N GLN A 246 40.40 -18.46 47.83
CA GLN A 246 40.63 -19.87 47.37
C GLN A 246 39.75 -20.38 46.19
N LEU A 247 40.31 -21.34 45.42
CA LEU A 247 39.79 -21.92 44.17
C LEU A 247 39.01 -23.24 44.38
N SER A 248 38.13 -23.58 43.43
CA SER A 248 38.10 -24.93 42.84
C SER A 248 37.62 -24.86 41.38
N ALA A 249 38.12 -25.74 40.53
CA ALA A 249 37.94 -25.70 39.08
C ALA A 249 37.36 -27.02 38.54
N ALA A 250 36.55 -26.92 37.49
CA ALA A 250 36.35 -27.95 36.46
C ALA A 250 35.68 -27.33 35.22
N ASP A 251 36.39 -27.39 34.09
CA ASP A 251 35.91 -27.83 32.76
C ASP A 251 34.68 -27.17 32.08
N SER A 252 34.70 -26.84 30.77
CA SER A 252 35.79 -26.86 29.78
C SER A 252 35.47 -25.93 28.60
N GLN A 253 36.56 -25.56 27.90
CA GLN A 253 36.72 -25.06 26.52
C GLN A 253 35.47 -25.07 25.61
N ASN A 254 35.18 -24.03 24.82
CA ASN A 254 36.12 -23.43 23.86
C ASN A 254 35.87 -21.93 23.55
N ALA A 255 36.97 -21.16 23.49
CA ALA A 255 37.09 -19.98 22.64
C ALA A 255 37.44 -20.44 21.19
N HIS A 256 37.60 -19.66 20.13
CA HIS A 256 37.73 -18.22 19.85
C HIS A 256 37.23 -17.99 18.41
N GLY A 257 36.80 -16.77 18.02
CA GLY A 257 36.32 -16.52 16.65
C GLY A 257 36.19 -15.06 16.23
N LYS A 258 37.19 -14.22 16.56
CA LYS A 258 37.18 -12.77 16.31
C LYS A 258 37.48 -12.44 14.84
N TYR A 259 36.50 -11.97 14.06
CA TYR A 259 36.74 -11.25 12.80
C TYR A 259 35.79 -10.06 12.60
N LEU A 260 36.31 -9.04 11.91
CA LEU A 260 35.70 -7.70 11.70
C LEU A 260 34.61 -7.70 10.61
N PRO A 261 33.75 -6.67 10.55
CA PRO A 261 32.73 -6.56 9.50
C PRO A 261 33.35 -6.35 8.12
N GLN A 262 32.90 -7.13 7.13
CA GLN A 262 33.21 -6.89 5.72
C GLN A 262 32.10 -6.11 5.04
N THR A 263 32.42 -4.93 4.53
CA THR A 263 31.61 -4.20 3.56
C THR A 263 31.76 -4.84 2.18
N GLY A 264 30.65 -5.22 1.54
CA GLY A 264 30.66 -5.87 0.22
C GLY A 264 29.67 -5.23 -0.76
N ARG A 265 30.12 -4.23 -1.52
CA ARG A 265 29.43 -3.78 -2.74
C ARG A 265 29.44 -4.92 -3.76
N ALA A 266 28.28 -5.33 -4.27
CA ALA A 266 28.18 -6.16 -5.47
C ALA A 266 27.27 -5.49 -6.51
N ASN A 267 27.84 -5.11 -7.66
CA ASN A 267 27.10 -4.57 -8.79
C ASN A 267 26.55 -5.73 -9.63
N SER A 268 25.23 -5.93 -9.68
CA SER A 268 24.61 -6.80 -10.69
C SER A 268 24.23 -5.99 -11.93
N ARG A 269 25.14 -5.93 -12.91
CA ARG A 269 24.81 -5.53 -14.29
C ARG A 269 24.05 -6.68 -14.95
N GLY A 270 22.76 -6.50 -15.22
CA GLY A 270 21.96 -7.38 -16.07
C GLY A 270 21.26 -6.56 -17.15
N LEU A 271 21.66 -6.75 -18.41
CA LEU A 271 20.94 -6.19 -19.55
C LEU A 271 19.59 -6.90 -19.70
N LEU A 272 18.50 -6.13 -19.77
CA LEU A 272 17.46 -6.37 -20.76
C LEU A 272 17.07 -5.03 -21.39
N ALA A 273 16.97 -5.01 -22.72
CA ALA A 273 16.66 -3.85 -23.52
C ALA A 273 15.30 -4.05 -24.23
N LEU A 274 14.81 -2.97 -24.86
CA LEU A 274 13.59 -2.87 -25.67
C LEU A 274 12.31 -2.68 -24.82
N GLY A 275 11.51 -1.62 -25.04
CA GLY A 275 11.66 -0.57 -26.05
C GLY A 275 10.79 0.68 -25.83
N LEU A 276 10.98 1.66 -26.72
CA LEU A 276 10.26 2.93 -26.76
C LEU A 276 8.73 2.73 -26.87
N THR A 277 7.97 3.60 -26.21
CA THR A 277 7.16 4.57 -26.98
C THR A 277 6.91 5.84 -26.17
N ALA A 278 7.15 7.00 -26.78
CA ALA A 278 6.72 8.29 -26.25
C ALA A 278 5.34 8.63 -26.80
N PHE A 279 4.48 9.26 -26.00
CA PHE A 279 3.28 9.91 -26.51
C PHE A 279 3.16 11.33 -25.96
N LEU A 280 3.65 12.28 -26.76
CA LEU A 280 3.24 13.68 -26.67
C LEU A 280 1.91 13.82 -27.41
N THR A 281 0.83 14.14 -26.69
CA THR A 281 -0.37 14.72 -27.30
C THR A 281 -0.79 15.96 -26.54
N ALA A 282 -0.76 17.09 -27.23
CA ALA A 282 -1.27 18.35 -26.74
C ALA A 282 -2.80 18.34 -26.75
N ILE A 283 -3.41 18.96 -25.73
CA ILE A 283 -4.79 19.46 -25.83
C ILE A 283 -4.76 20.96 -25.56
N GLY A 284 -4.79 21.73 -26.66
CA GLY A 284 -5.16 23.13 -26.66
C GLY A 284 -6.54 23.28 -27.27
N LEU A 285 -7.56 23.45 -26.43
CA LEU A 285 -8.92 23.90 -26.75
C LEU A 285 -9.56 24.25 -25.40
N GLY A 286 -10.13 25.43 -25.19
CA GLY A 286 -10.50 26.49 -26.11
C GLY A 286 -11.71 27.17 -25.50
N ALA A 287 -11.50 28.24 -24.73
CA ALA A 287 -12.56 28.86 -23.93
C ALA A 287 -13.60 29.54 -24.83
N VAL A 288 -14.69 28.84 -25.13
CA VAL A 288 -15.85 29.41 -25.83
C VAL A 288 -16.63 30.28 -24.85
N ASN A 289 -16.28 31.56 -24.81
CA ASN A 289 -17.08 32.59 -24.15
C ASN A 289 -18.45 32.68 -24.82
N ARG A 290 -19.50 32.22 -24.13
CA ARG A 290 -20.89 32.32 -24.56
C ARG A 290 -21.34 33.78 -24.53
N LYS A 291 -21.20 34.50 -25.64
CA LYS A 291 -21.88 35.79 -25.83
C LYS A 291 -23.39 35.58 -25.65
N ARG A 292 -23.99 36.39 -24.78
CA ARG A 292 -25.43 36.64 -24.81
C ARG A 292 -25.71 37.58 -25.98
N GLN A 293 -26.78 37.31 -26.71
CA GLN A 293 -27.45 38.30 -27.54
C GLN A 293 -28.87 38.46 -27.01
N ASP A 294 -29.25 39.71 -26.79
CA ASP A 294 -30.54 40.21 -27.25
C ASP A 294 -30.47 40.40 -28.78
#